data_AF-L2FT92-F1
#
_entry.id   AF-L2FT92-F1
#
_cell.length_a   1.000
_cell.length_b   1.000
_cell.length_c   1.000
_cell.angle_alpha   90.00
_cell.angle_beta   90.00
_cell.angle_gamma   90.00
#
_symmetry.space_group_name_H-M   'P 1'
#
loop_
_entity.id
_entity.type
_entity.pdbx_description
1 polymer ?
#
loop_
_entity_poly.entity_id
_entity_poly.type
_entity_poly.pdbx_seq_one_letter_code
_entity_poly.pdbx_strand_id
1 'polypeptide(L)'
;MIVINFWTCLQLQSDIIAEMPVYPSNLTRFEYAVPWPLMHQFSDIEFPEAVLSNYMAQLYLRKRLNALHKLLFEGIDTAMDKMHSALEILSELRAMGWIQEGLRFTEDQPPAGTLMEARLHAKYWGAQVVIFQPFIKLVLDLSWKMQQRTDGATPNSDTTSGLGVFTQGDAAAYIGQGGIDNYKDVNDDVINFAEQGINALIKSTEAFHNVDHDRLHVTNIFGTAHAQWGNLLVLAAAYRDPILGKYINRGHLQALFKRTTKMLGMHAHVNSTLLTDKNILESIERDLFRHDVEDPRMTTSFSSAASMTGPSVPPPTSHPETNHQGPMSMAYAMGPSRSVHNSPNQAYRVLDSRAPNHGYQPQPAPM
;
A
#
# COMPACT_ATOMS: atom_id res chain seq x y z
N MET A 1 25.96 -20.69 3.32
CA MET A 1 24.58 -21.21 3.50
C MET A 1 23.76 -20.52 4.57
N ILE A 2 24.20 -20.43 5.83
CA ILE A 2 23.38 -19.88 6.93
C ILE A 2 22.83 -18.46 6.63
N VAL A 3 23.66 -17.56 6.09
CA VAL A 3 23.25 -16.18 5.76
C VAL A 3 22.19 -16.14 4.66
N ILE A 4 22.34 -16.91 3.58
CA ILE A 4 21.34 -17.00 2.50
C ILE A 4 20.04 -17.62 3.02
N ASN A 5 20.14 -18.68 3.84
CA ASN A 5 18.97 -19.31 4.45
C ASN A 5 18.23 -18.32 5.34
N PHE A 6 18.94 -17.52 6.14
CA PHE A 6 18.34 -16.47 6.95
C PHE A 6 17.55 -15.48 6.08
N TRP A 7 18.17 -14.89 5.07
CA TRP A 7 17.52 -13.88 4.22
C TRP A 7 16.37 -14.44 3.38
N THR A 8 16.46 -15.71 2.99
CA THR A 8 15.40 -16.41 2.25
C THR A 8 14.21 -16.72 3.17
N CYS A 9 14.46 -17.27 4.35
CA CYS A 9 13.42 -17.53 5.35
C CYS A 9 12.75 -16.23 5.82
N LEU A 10 13.53 -15.16 6.01
CA LEU A 10 13.00 -13.85 6.37
C LEU A 10 12.08 -13.28 5.28
N GLN A 11 12.40 -13.50 3.99
CA GLN A 11 11.52 -13.14 2.88
C GLN A 11 10.22 -13.95 2.86
N LEU A 12 10.32 -15.28 2.93
CA LEU A 12 9.15 -16.16 2.92
C LEU A 12 8.23 -15.90 4.11
N GLN A 13 8.79 -15.72 5.31
CA GLN A 13 8.01 -15.41 6.49
C GLN A 13 7.26 -14.08 6.35
N SER A 14 7.88 -13.06 5.75
CA SER A 14 7.22 -11.77 5.53
C SER A 14 5.99 -11.91 4.65
N ASP A 15 6.09 -12.66 3.56
CA ASP A 15 4.96 -12.90 2.66
C ASP A 15 3.86 -13.72 3.34
N ILE A 16 4.22 -14.72 4.17
CA ILE A 16 3.26 -15.57 4.89
C ILE A 16 2.45 -14.79 5.94
N ILE A 17 3.12 -13.96 6.75
CA ILE A 17 2.45 -13.23 7.85
C ILE A 17 1.52 -12.14 7.30
N ALA A 18 1.81 -11.61 6.11
CA ALA A 18 0.93 -10.64 5.47
C ALA A 18 -0.45 -11.24 5.11
N GLU A 19 -0.54 -12.56 4.92
CA GLU A 19 -1.76 -13.23 4.46
C GLU A 19 -2.43 -14.10 5.51
N MET A 20 -1.64 -14.71 6.40
CA MET A 20 -2.13 -15.64 7.39
C MET A 20 -1.87 -15.12 8.80
N PRO A 21 -2.85 -15.23 9.71
CA PRO A 21 -2.69 -14.84 11.10
C PRO A 21 -1.87 -15.90 11.87
N VAL A 22 -0.62 -16.10 11.46
CA VAL A 22 0.33 -17.01 12.10
C VAL A 22 1.28 -16.23 13.00
N TYR A 23 1.78 -16.89 14.03
CA TYR A 23 2.74 -16.26 14.94
C TYR A 23 4.06 -15.96 14.20
N PRO A 24 4.54 -14.71 14.21
CA PRO A 24 5.83 -14.37 13.64
C PRO A 24 6.94 -15.09 14.40
N SER A 25 7.90 -15.66 13.69
CA SER A 25 9.17 -16.02 14.31
C SER A 25 9.94 -14.73 14.68
N ASN A 26 10.93 -14.87 15.56
CA ASN A 26 11.80 -13.76 15.96
C ASN A 26 12.86 -13.38 14.91
N LEU A 27 12.82 -13.90 13.67
CA LEU A 27 13.82 -13.65 12.64
C LEU A 27 14.01 -12.16 12.32
N THR A 28 12.94 -11.37 12.28
CA THR A 28 13.00 -9.92 11.99
C THR A 28 13.91 -9.16 12.97
N ARG A 29 14.04 -9.62 14.23
CA ARG A 29 14.92 -8.98 15.22
C ARG A 29 16.40 -9.03 14.84
N PHE A 30 16.78 -10.00 14.01
CA PHE A 30 18.16 -10.20 13.57
C PHE A 30 18.46 -9.53 12.21
N GLU A 31 17.49 -8.85 11.59
CA GLU A 31 17.66 -8.25 10.24
C GLU A 31 18.82 -7.25 10.16
N TYR A 32 19.10 -6.53 11.26
CA TYR A 32 20.23 -5.60 11.34
C TYR A 32 21.54 -6.26 11.81
N ALA A 33 21.46 -7.45 12.40
CA ALA A 33 22.62 -8.17 12.93
C ALA A 33 23.25 -9.11 11.90
N VAL A 34 22.46 -9.62 10.94
CA VAL A 34 22.95 -10.54 9.93
C VAL A 34 23.54 -9.76 8.74
N PRO A 35 24.78 -10.08 8.32
CA PRO A 35 25.42 -9.40 7.18
C PRO A 35 24.70 -9.72 5.87
N TRP A 36 24.97 -8.90 4.85
CA TRP A 36 24.56 -9.20 3.48
C TRP A 36 25.20 -10.50 2.98
N PRO A 37 24.49 -11.32 2.19
CA PRO A 37 25.06 -12.55 1.67
C PRO A 37 26.14 -12.26 0.62
N LEU A 38 27.30 -12.91 0.78
CA LEU A 38 28.46 -12.76 -0.11
C LEU A 38 28.31 -13.65 -1.35
N MET A 39 27.67 -13.12 -2.40
CA MET A 39 27.27 -13.91 -3.58
C MET A 39 28.43 -14.54 -4.36
N HIS A 40 29.60 -13.91 -4.39
CA HIS A 40 30.79 -14.46 -5.07
C HIS A 40 31.23 -15.81 -4.51
N GLN A 41 30.77 -16.19 -3.31
CA GLN A 41 31.06 -17.51 -2.72
C GLN A 41 30.19 -18.62 -3.32
N PHE A 42 29.22 -18.28 -4.17
CA PHE A 42 28.22 -19.19 -4.75
C PHE A 42 28.20 -19.18 -6.29
N SER A 43 29.00 -18.32 -6.94
CA SER A 43 28.99 -18.07 -8.39
C SER A 43 29.37 -19.27 -9.24
N ASP A 44 30.08 -20.25 -8.68
CA ASP A 44 30.70 -21.34 -9.45
C ASP A 44 30.36 -22.75 -8.92
N ILE A 45 29.53 -22.85 -7.87
CA ILE A 45 29.25 -24.12 -7.18
C ILE A 45 27.76 -24.52 -7.25
N GLU A 46 26.82 -23.57 -7.41
CA GLU A 46 25.40 -23.89 -7.18
C GLU A 46 24.37 -23.08 -7.99
N PHE A 47 24.64 -21.81 -8.35
CA PHE A 47 23.67 -20.97 -9.05
C PHE A 47 24.29 -20.05 -10.12
N PRO A 48 23.61 -19.78 -11.24
CA PRO A 48 24.08 -18.81 -12.25
C PRO A 48 24.20 -17.38 -11.69
N GLU A 49 25.16 -16.60 -12.18
CA GLU A 49 25.39 -15.21 -11.76
C GLU A 49 24.12 -14.34 -11.83
N ALA A 50 23.36 -14.45 -12.93
CA ALA A 50 22.10 -13.71 -13.10
C ALA A 50 21.08 -13.99 -11.98
N VAL A 51 21.03 -15.22 -11.46
CA VAL A 51 20.15 -15.60 -10.35
C VAL A 51 20.61 -14.94 -9.05
N LEU A 52 21.91 -14.96 -8.78
CA LEU A 52 22.50 -14.37 -7.58
C LEU A 52 22.34 -12.84 -7.57
N SER A 53 22.60 -12.19 -8.70
CA SER A 53 22.46 -10.74 -8.86
C SER A 53 21.02 -10.29 -8.70
N ASN A 54 20.07 -11.05 -9.27
CA ASN A 54 18.67 -10.72 -9.10
C ASN A 54 18.17 -10.96 -7.67
N TYR A 55 18.62 -12.03 -7.00
CA TYR A 55 18.32 -12.25 -5.59
C TYR A 55 18.82 -11.07 -4.72
N MET A 56 20.04 -10.58 -4.96
CA MET A 56 20.57 -9.41 -4.25
C MET A 56 19.74 -8.15 -4.52
N ALA A 57 19.37 -7.91 -5.77
CA ALA A 57 18.52 -6.78 -6.15
C ALA A 57 17.15 -6.83 -5.45
N GLN A 58 16.51 -8.01 -5.40
CA GLN A 58 15.24 -8.19 -4.70
C GLN A 58 15.36 -7.98 -3.18
N LEU A 59 16.47 -8.41 -2.58
CA LEU A 59 16.72 -8.20 -1.15
C LEU A 59 16.97 -6.73 -0.83
N TYR A 60 17.70 -6.03 -1.70
CA TYR A 60 17.89 -4.59 -1.63
C TYR A 60 16.55 -3.84 -1.68
N LEU A 61 15.72 -4.12 -2.69
CA LEU A 61 14.39 -3.51 -2.81
C LEU A 61 13.51 -3.78 -1.58
N ARG A 62 13.51 -5.02 -1.06
CA ARG A 62 12.76 -5.35 0.16
C ARG A 62 13.15 -4.43 1.33
N LYS A 63 14.45 -4.25 1.59
CA LYS A 63 14.90 -3.39 2.69
C LYS A 63 14.54 -1.93 2.46
N ARG A 64 14.65 -1.44 1.22
CA ARG A 64 14.23 -0.07 0.86
C ARG A 64 12.71 0.13 1.01
N LEU A 65 11.90 -0.83 0.57
CA LEU A 65 10.44 -0.83 0.74
C LEU A 65 10.04 -0.82 2.23
N ASN A 66 10.68 -1.65 3.05
CA ASN A 66 10.43 -1.66 4.49
C ASN A 66 10.82 -0.33 5.15
N ALA A 67 11.94 0.28 4.73
CA ALA A 67 12.35 1.60 5.23
C ALA A 67 11.35 2.69 4.82
N LEU A 68 10.90 2.66 3.56
CA LEU A 68 9.90 3.58 3.03
C LEU A 68 8.58 3.48 3.81
N HIS A 69 8.10 2.27 4.06
CA HIS A 69 6.86 2.06 4.81
C HIS A 69 6.95 2.63 6.22
N LYS A 70 8.05 2.36 6.93
CA LYS A 70 8.30 2.95 8.25
C LYS A 70 8.32 4.47 8.17
N LEU A 71 9.11 5.04 7.25
CA LEU A 71 9.21 6.48 7.06
C LEU A 71 7.84 7.15 6.83
N LEU A 72 7.00 6.57 5.97
CA LEU A 72 5.73 7.19 5.59
C LEU A 72 4.64 7.02 6.67
N PHE A 73 4.57 5.85 7.31
CA PHE A 73 3.43 5.47 8.16
C PHE A 73 3.77 5.33 9.65
N GLU A 74 5.05 5.29 10.01
CA GLU A 74 5.54 5.17 11.39
C GLU A 74 6.44 6.36 11.74
N GLY A 75 5.92 7.33 12.50
CA GLY A 75 6.73 8.46 12.94
C GLY A 75 5.91 9.66 13.35
N ILE A 76 6.60 10.67 13.88
CA ILE A 76 6.05 11.97 14.27
C ILE A 76 6.46 13.09 13.31
N ASP A 77 7.17 12.74 12.24
CA ASP A 77 7.67 13.70 11.24
C ASP A 77 6.51 14.33 10.45
N THR A 78 6.73 15.54 9.94
CA THR A 78 5.72 16.24 9.17
C THR A 78 5.52 15.57 7.80
N ALA A 79 4.34 15.80 7.19
CA ALA A 79 4.03 15.26 5.87
C ALA A 79 5.03 15.66 4.78
N MET A 80 5.65 16.85 4.91
CA MET A 80 6.67 17.33 3.97
C MET A 80 8.01 16.63 4.17
N ASP A 81 8.43 16.42 5.43
CA ASP A 81 9.68 15.70 5.74
C ASP A 81 9.63 14.25 5.28
N LYS A 82 8.48 13.59 5.50
CA LYS A 82 8.20 12.23 5.01
C LYS A 82 8.33 12.14 3.50
N MET A 83 7.70 13.08 2.79
CA MET A 83 7.71 13.09 1.32
C MET A 83 9.09 13.40 0.76
N HIS A 84 9.81 14.36 1.34
CA HIS A 84 11.18 14.67 0.95
C HIS A 84 12.08 13.43 1.05
N SER A 85 12.06 12.76 2.21
CA SER A 85 12.83 11.55 2.46
C SER A 85 12.41 10.38 1.53
N ALA A 86 11.11 10.27 1.21
CA ALA A 86 10.61 9.25 0.28
C ALA A 86 11.10 9.50 -1.15
N LEU A 87 11.15 10.76 -1.58
CA LEU A 87 11.67 11.16 -2.89
C LEU A 87 13.19 10.97 -3.00
N GLU A 88 13.95 11.14 -1.92
CA GLU A 88 15.38 10.79 -1.89
C GLU A 88 15.59 9.29 -2.14
N ILE A 89 14.86 8.44 -1.41
CA ILE A 89 14.90 6.98 -1.62
C ILE A 89 14.52 6.64 -3.07
N LEU A 90 13.47 7.26 -3.61
CA LEU A 90 13.04 7.03 -4.99
C LEU A 90 14.10 7.48 -6.00
N SER A 91 14.78 8.60 -5.75
CA SER A 91 15.88 9.08 -6.59
C SER A 91 17.04 8.08 -6.63
N GLU A 92 17.41 7.52 -5.48
CA GLU A 92 18.40 6.43 -5.40
C GLU A 92 17.97 5.20 -6.21
N LEU A 93 16.69 4.83 -6.14
CA LEU A 93 16.15 3.70 -6.89
C LEU A 93 16.17 3.96 -8.40
N ARG A 94 15.77 5.16 -8.83
CA ARG A 94 15.78 5.59 -10.25
C ARG A 94 17.19 5.68 -10.83
N ALA A 95 18.21 5.94 -10.00
CA ALA A 95 19.60 5.96 -10.45
C ALA A 95 20.14 4.59 -10.88
N MET A 96 19.45 3.49 -10.53
CA MET A 96 19.81 2.10 -10.91
C MET A 96 21.25 1.67 -10.56
N GLY A 97 21.95 2.43 -9.71
CA GLY A 97 23.29 2.11 -9.22
C GLY A 97 23.32 0.96 -8.22
N TRP A 98 22.16 0.56 -7.71
CA TRP A 98 21.97 -0.52 -6.74
C TRP A 98 21.85 -1.91 -7.39
N ILE A 99 21.74 -1.99 -8.72
CA ILE A 99 21.72 -3.26 -9.48
C ILE A 99 22.85 -3.36 -10.50
N GLN A 100 23.21 -4.61 -10.80
CA GLN A 100 24.16 -4.93 -11.87
C GLN A 100 23.66 -4.42 -13.22
N GLU A 101 24.59 -4.01 -14.08
CA GLU A 101 24.32 -3.35 -15.36
C GLU A 101 23.33 -4.14 -16.24
N GLY A 102 23.47 -5.46 -16.33
CA GLY A 102 22.57 -6.31 -17.12
C GLY A 102 21.14 -6.45 -16.58
N LEU A 103 20.86 -5.99 -15.36
CA LEU A 103 19.51 -5.96 -14.77
C LEU A 103 18.91 -4.54 -14.74
N ARG A 104 19.66 -3.53 -15.19
CA ARG A 104 19.18 -2.14 -15.23
C ARG A 104 18.07 -1.97 -16.23
N PHE A 105 17.16 -1.07 -15.91
CA PHE A 105 15.90 -0.97 -16.60
C PHE A 105 15.40 0.49 -16.51
N THR A 106 14.62 0.94 -17.48
CA THR A 106 14.07 2.30 -17.52
C THR A 106 12.55 2.30 -17.36
N GLU A 107 11.98 3.40 -16.90
CA GLU A 107 10.54 3.46 -16.61
C GLU A 107 9.64 3.41 -17.87
N ASP A 108 10.19 3.76 -19.03
CA ASP A 108 9.53 3.80 -20.33
C ASP A 108 9.50 2.44 -21.06
N GLN A 109 10.31 1.47 -20.64
CA GLN A 109 10.39 0.18 -21.31
C GLN A 109 9.10 -0.66 -21.14
N PRO A 110 8.86 -1.66 -22.03
CA PRO A 110 7.72 -2.57 -21.91
C PRO A 110 7.85 -3.54 -20.72
N PRO A 111 6.79 -4.30 -20.37
CA PRO A 111 6.87 -5.33 -19.32
C PRO A 111 8.02 -6.33 -19.55
N ALA A 112 8.61 -6.80 -18.46
CA ALA A 112 9.78 -7.65 -18.48
C ALA A 112 9.53 -9.01 -19.17
N GLY A 113 10.49 -9.47 -19.98
CA GLY A 113 10.39 -10.73 -20.72
C GLY A 113 10.69 -11.97 -19.88
N THR A 114 11.34 -11.82 -18.73
CA THR A 114 11.60 -12.93 -17.81
C THR A 114 10.87 -12.74 -16.49
N LEU A 115 10.49 -13.86 -15.85
CA LEU A 115 9.79 -13.83 -14.56
C LEU A 115 10.61 -13.12 -13.48
N MET A 116 11.93 -13.27 -13.54
CA MET A 116 12.84 -12.74 -12.54
C MET A 116 12.94 -11.21 -12.62
N GLU A 117 13.03 -10.65 -13.83
CA GLU A 117 12.93 -9.21 -14.09
C GLU A 117 11.53 -8.69 -13.76
N ALA A 118 10.46 -9.42 -14.12
CA ALA A 118 9.09 -9.03 -13.83
C ALA A 118 8.86 -8.86 -12.32
N ARG A 119 9.41 -9.75 -11.48
CA ARG A 119 9.37 -9.62 -10.01
C ARG A 119 10.11 -8.37 -9.53
N LEU A 120 11.25 -8.05 -10.14
CA LEU A 120 12.01 -6.85 -9.79
C LEU A 120 11.21 -5.59 -10.15
N HIS A 121 10.66 -5.54 -11.36
CA HIS A 121 9.83 -4.42 -11.83
C HIS A 121 8.58 -4.27 -10.95
N ALA A 122 7.91 -5.36 -10.60
CA ALA A 122 6.75 -5.33 -9.72
C ALA A 122 7.06 -4.72 -8.35
N LYS A 123 8.21 -5.09 -7.75
CA LYS A 123 8.64 -4.49 -6.48
C LYS A 123 9.00 -3.01 -6.60
N TYR A 124 9.67 -2.63 -7.69
CA TYR A 124 10.02 -1.25 -7.97
C TYR A 124 8.77 -0.37 -8.14
N TRP A 125 7.83 -0.77 -8.99
CA TRP A 125 6.59 -0.05 -9.20
C TRP A 125 5.70 -0.09 -7.95
N GLY A 126 5.71 -1.20 -7.21
CA GLY A 126 5.11 -1.29 -5.89
C GLY A 126 5.62 -0.21 -4.94
N ALA A 127 6.93 0.07 -4.94
CA ALA A 127 7.49 1.17 -4.13
C ALA A 127 6.86 2.52 -4.47
N GLN A 128 6.76 2.83 -5.77
CA GLN A 128 6.14 4.08 -6.21
C GLN A 128 4.65 4.15 -5.89
N VAL A 129 3.93 3.03 -5.97
CA VAL A 129 2.53 2.95 -5.51
C VAL A 129 2.44 3.33 -4.03
N VAL A 130 3.32 2.82 -3.17
CA VAL A 130 3.33 3.19 -1.74
C VAL A 130 3.54 4.69 -1.53
N ILE A 131 4.43 5.32 -2.31
CA ILE A 131 4.73 6.76 -2.20
C ILE A 131 3.54 7.60 -2.66
N PHE A 132 2.98 7.28 -3.82
CA PHE A 132 2.11 8.20 -4.55
C PHE A 132 0.61 7.90 -4.44
N GLN A 133 0.20 6.65 -4.17
CA GLN A 133 -1.21 6.30 -3.99
C GLN A 133 -1.94 7.15 -2.92
N PRO A 134 -1.30 7.53 -1.80
CA PRO A 134 -1.85 8.51 -0.86
C PRO A 134 -2.42 9.80 -1.50
N PHE A 135 -1.77 10.31 -2.55
CA PHE A 135 -2.20 11.53 -3.24
C PHE A 135 -3.39 11.28 -4.17
N ILE A 136 -3.46 10.09 -4.79
CA ILE A 136 -4.67 9.67 -5.53
C ILE A 136 -5.87 9.66 -4.59
N LYS A 137 -5.72 9.04 -3.42
CA LYS A 137 -6.77 8.99 -2.40
C LYS A 137 -7.15 10.41 -1.94
N LEU A 138 -6.17 11.28 -1.70
CA LEU A 138 -6.43 12.66 -1.30
C LEU A 138 -7.31 13.38 -2.34
N VAL A 139 -6.98 13.28 -3.63
CA VAL A 139 -7.75 13.91 -4.71
C VAL A 139 -9.16 13.31 -4.80
N LEU A 140 -9.29 11.98 -4.73
CA LEU A 140 -10.60 11.31 -4.74
C LEU A 140 -11.50 11.78 -3.58
N ASP A 141 -10.94 11.86 -2.37
CA ASP A 141 -11.69 12.31 -1.19
C ASP A 141 -12.09 13.78 -1.32
N LEU A 142 -11.22 14.63 -1.88
CA LEU A 142 -11.52 16.03 -2.17
C LEU A 142 -12.67 16.14 -3.18
N SER A 143 -12.59 15.44 -4.31
CA SER A 143 -13.62 15.44 -5.33
C SER A 143 -14.97 14.95 -4.81
N TRP A 144 -14.98 13.87 -4.03
CA TRP A 144 -16.21 13.36 -3.41
C TRP A 144 -16.82 14.38 -2.44
N LYS A 145 -16.00 15.01 -1.60
CA LYS A 145 -16.45 16.07 -0.68
C LYS A 145 -16.98 17.31 -1.40
N MET A 146 -16.48 17.62 -2.60
CA MET A 146 -17.01 18.71 -3.42
C MET A 146 -18.36 18.33 -4.05
N GLN A 147 -18.50 17.10 -4.56
CA GLN A 147 -19.73 16.63 -5.21
C GLN A 147 -20.92 16.55 -4.25
N GLN A 148 -20.67 16.28 -2.96
CA GLN A 148 -21.73 16.27 -1.94
C GLN A 148 -22.25 17.67 -1.55
N ARG A 149 -21.62 18.75 -2.03
CA ARG A 149 -22.01 20.12 -1.70
C ARG A 149 -23.01 20.62 -2.74
N THR A 150 -24.29 20.34 -2.51
CA THR A 150 -25.38 20.82 -3.38
C THR A 150 -25.73 22.30 -3.21
N ASP A 151 -25.24 22.99 -2.16
CA ASP A 151 -25.88 24.26 -1.71
C ASP A 151 -24.95 25.48 -1.59
N GLY A 152 -23.97 25.66 -2.49
CA GLY A 152 -23.26 26.95 -2.66
C GLY A 152 -22.48 27.50 -1.45
N ALA A 153 -22.28 26.70 -0.40
CA ALA A 153 -21.53 27.09 0.79
C ALA A 153 -20.01 27.01 0.55
N THR A 154 -19.31 28.09 0.88
CA THR A 154 -17.84 28.16 0.84
C THR A 154 -17.21 27.18 1.86
N PRO A 155 -16.11 26.49 1.50
CA PRO A 155 -15.40 25.61 2.42
C PRO A 155 -14.85 26.40 3.61
N ASN A 156 -15.09 25.90 4.83
CA ASN A 156 -14.25 26.26 5.98
C ASN A 156 -13.22 25.14 6.24
N SER A 157 -12.14 25.49 6.92
CA SER A 157 -11.03 24.63 7.34
C SER A 157 -11.47 23.27 7.94
N ASP A 158 -12.62 23.24 8.63
CA ASP A 158 -13.20 22.05 9.26
C ASP A 158 -13.56 20.93 8.28
N THR A 159 -13.79 21.24 7.00
CA THR A 159 -14.15 20.24 5.99
C THR A 159 -12.98 19.34 5.56
N THR A 160 -11.74 19.76 5.85
CA THR A 160 -10.50 19.07 5.45
C THR A 160 -9.80 18.35 6.60
N SER A 161 -10.21 18.61 7.85
CA SER A 161 -9.57 18.10 9.09
C SER A 161 -9.55 16.58 9.23
N GLY A 162 -10.43 15.86 8.52
CA GLY A 162 -10.46 14.39 8.48
C GLY A 162 -9.64 13.75 7.36
N LEU A 163 -9.00 14.54 6.49
CA LEU A 163 -8.19 14.01 5.38
C LEU A 163 -6.77 13.67 5.86
N GLY A 164 -6.18 12.70 5.18
CA GLY A 164 -4.79 12.30 5.40
C GLY A 164 -4.17 11.86 4.08
N VAL A 165 -2.89 12.18 3.92
CA VAL A 165 -2.06 11.61 2.86
C VAL A 165 -1.48 10.32 3.42
N PHE A 166 -0.51 10.40 4.33
CA PHE A 166 0.09 9.23 4.97
C PHE A 166 -0.55 8.92 6.33
N THR A 167 -0.80 9.96 7.12
CA THR A 167 -1.50 9.88 8.41
C THR A 167 -2.61 10.93 8.49
N GLN A 168 -3.54 10.75 9.43
CA GLN A 168 -4.64 11.70 9.64
C GLN A 168 -4.07 13.06 10.06
N GLY A 169 -4.44 14.13 9.35
CA GLY A 169 -3.93 15.49 9.60
C GLY A 169 -2.78 15.92 8.69
N ASP A 170 -2.11 14.99 8.00
CA ASP A 170 -1.03 15.34 7.04
C ASP A 170 -1.53 16.15 5.85
N ALA A 171 -2.81 16.02 5.51
CA ALA A 171 -3.41 16.67 4.35
C ALA A 171 -3.33 18.20 4.41
N ALA A 172 -3.30 18.80 5.62
CA ALA A 172 -3.22 20.25 5.79
C ALA A 172 -1.94 20.85 5.17
N ALA A 173 -0.84 20.08 5.13
CA ALA A 173 0.41 20.52 4.52
C ALA A 173 0.30 20.71 3.00
N TYR A 174 -0.60 19.98 2.35
CA TYR A 174 -0.75 19.96 0.89
C TYR A 174 -1.95 20.77 0.38
N ILE A 175 -3.00 20.87 1.20
CA ILE A 175 -4.25 21.57 0.88
C ILE A 175 -4.14 23.07 1.20
N GLY A 176 -3.28 23.47 2.15
CA GLY A 176 -3.20 24.85 2.62
C GLY A 176 -4.32 25.23 3.58
N GLN A 177 -4.13 26.34 4.33
CA GLN A 177 -5.06 26.77 5.39
C GLN A 177 -6.39 27.35 4.86
N GLY A 178 -6.45 27.72 3.57
CA GLY A 178 -7.60 28.36 2.95
C GLY A 178 -8.72 27.41 2.49
N GLY A 179 -8.50 26.09 2.56
CA GLY A 179 -9.41 25.12 1.95
C GLY A 179 -9.30 25.10 0.42
N ILE A 180 -10.08 24.22 -0.22
CA ILE A 180 -10.15 24.08 -1.68
C ILE A 180 -11.62 24.26 -2.06
N ASP A 181 -11.92 25.36 -2.75
CA ASP A 181 -13.28 25.76 -3.15
C ASP A 181 -13.69 25.08 -4.45
N ASN A 182 -12.73 24.91 -5.36
CA ASN A 182 -12.95 24.36 -6.68
C ASN A 182 -11.83 23.42 -7.10
N TYR A 183 -12.07 22.59 -8.12
CA TYR A 183 -11.10 21.63 -8.65
C TYR A 183 -9.78 22.28 -9.11
N LYS A 184 -9.82 23.57 -9.46
CA LYS A 184 -8.65 24.35 -9.90
C LYS A 184 -7.74 24.81 -8.76
N ASP A 185 -8.22 24.74 -7.53
CA ASP A 185 -7.48 25.21 -6.35
C ASP A 185 -6.68 24.08 -5.69
N VAL A 186 -6.78 22.85 -6.22
CA VAL A 186 -5.94 21.73 -5.80
C VAL A 186 -4.50 22.01 -6.21
N ASN A 187 -3.58 21.94 -5.24
CA ASN A 187 -2.15 22.18 -5.44
C ASN A 187 -1.58 21.32 -6.60
N ASP A 188 -0.85 21.95 -7.51
CA ASP A 188 -0.22 21.29 -8.66
C ASP A 188 0.72 20.15 -8.25
N ASP A 189 1.41 20.26 -7.11
CA ASP A 189 2.27 19.19 -6.59
C ASP A 189 1.45 17.94 -6.24
N VAL A 190 0.27 18.12 -5.64
CA VAL A 190 -0.65 17.01 -5.33
C VAL A 190 -1.12 16.33 -6.61
N ILE A 191 -1.44 17.12 -7.63
CA ILE A 191 -1.87 16.59 -8.93
C ILE A 191 -0.73 15.83 -9.62
N ASN A 192 0.49 16.36 -9.60
CA ASN A 192 1.68 15.70 -10.15
C ASN A 192 1.96 14.38 -9.43
N PHE A 193 1.90 14.36 -8.10
CA PHE A 193 2.07 13.13 -7.33
C PHE A 193 0.96 12.11 -7.60
N ALA A 194 -0.30 12.56 -7.74
CA ALA A 194 -1.40 11.67 -8.10
C ALA A 194 -1.22 11.08 -9.51
N GLU A 195 -0.75 11.87 -10.47
CA GLU A 195 -0.41 11.40 -11.83
C GLU A 195 0.71 10.36 -11.81
N GLN A 196 1.80 10.61 -11.06
CA GLN A 196 2.87 9.63 -10.84
C GLN A 196 2.33 8.34 -10.21
N GLY A 197 1.39 8.46 -9.26
CA GLY A 197 0.70 7.33 -8.67
C GLY A 197 -0.12 6.53 -9.67
N ILE A 198 -0.88 7.19 -10.56
CA ILE A 198 -1.65 6.53 -11.62
C ILE A 198 -0.72 5.75 -12.54
N ASN A 199 0.39 6.36 -12.97
CA ASN A 199 1.39 5.68 -13.79
C ASN A 199 1.99 4.47 -13.05
N ALA A 200 2.32 4.62 -11.76
CA ALA A 200 2.83 3.53 -10.95
C ALA A 200 1.83 2.37 -10.79
N LEU A 201 0.53 2.66 -10.61
CA LEU A 201 -0.53 1.65 -10.56
C LEU A 201 -0.65 0.89 -11.89
N ILE A 202 -0.60 1.61 -13.02
CA ILE A 202 -0.61 1.01 -14.36
C ILE A 202 0.59 0.07 -14.52
N LYS A 203 1.80 0.60 -14.33
CA LYS A 203 3.05 -0.18 -14.50
C LYS A 203 3.17 -1.35 -13.53
N SER A 204 2.71 -1.19 -12.29
CA SER A 204 2.64 -2.26 -11.29
C SER A 204 1.68 -3.37 -11.74
N THR A 205 0.54 -3.01 -12.32
CA THR A 205 -0.41 -3.97 -12.90
C THR A 205 0.19 -4.69 -14.11
N GLU A 206 0.93 -3.98 -14.95
CA GLU A 206 1.55 -4.53 -16.16
C GLU A 206 2.79 -5.38 -15.94
N ALA A 207 3.39 -5.35 -14.74
CA ALA A 207 4.73 -5.89 -14.50
C ALA A 207 4.92 -7.36 -14.94
N PHE A 208 3.86 -8.17 -14.89
CA PHE A 208 3.88 -9.59 -15.24
C PHE A 208 3.28 -9.94 -16.60
N HIS A 209 2.84 -8.95 -17.38
CA HIS A 209 2.13 -9.18 -18.63
C HIS A 209 2.95 -9.96 -19.67
N ASN A 210 4.27 -9.91 -19.68
CA ASN A 210 5.02 -10.69 -20.66
C ASN A 210 5.39 -12.10 -20.18
N VAL A 211 4.90 -12.52 -19.00
CA VAL A 211 5.24 -13.81 -18.37
C VAL A 211 4.02 -14.55 -17.81
N ASP A 212 2.80 -14.10 -18.11
CA ASP A 212 1.52 -14.61 -17.58
C ASP A 212 0.74 -15.51 -18.54
N HIS A 213 1.43 -16.21 -19.46
CA HIS A 213 0.77 -16.84 -20.63
C HIS A 213 -0.24 -17.95 -20.27
N ASP A 214 0.23 -19.02 -19.64
CA ASP A 214 -0.62 -20.17 -19.23
C ASP A 214 -0.88 -20.17 -17.71
N ARG A 215 0.09 -19.71 -16.94
CA ARG A 215 0.06 -19.61 -15.48
C ARG A 215 1.13 -18.65 -15.01
N LEU A 216 0.82 -17.82 -14.03
CA LEU A 216 1.83 -16.97 -13.39
C LEU A 216 2.56 -17.74 -12.27
N HIS A 217 3.86 -17.98 -12.45
CA HIS A 217 4.72 -18.74 -11.52
C HIS A 217 5.38 -17.85 -10.47
N VAL A 218 4.59 -17.21 -9.62
CA VAL A 218 5.08 -16.41 -8.49
C VAL A 218 5.09 -17.21 -7.18
N THR A 219 5.98 -16.85 -6.25
CA THR A 219 6.08 -17.51 -4.94
C THR A 219 4.79 -17.37 -4.14
N ASN A 220 4.16 -16.21 -4.24
CA ASN A 220 2.88 -15.90 -3.62
C ASN A 220 1.92 -15.33 -4.68
N ILE A 221 1.05 -16.20 -5.20
CA ILE A 221 0.06 -15.83 -6.21
C ILE A 221 -1.08 -15.00 -5.62
N PHE A 222 -1.49 -15.24 -4.38
CA PHE A 222 -2.57 -14.49 -3.76
C PHE A 222 -2.19 -13.03 -3.55
N GLY A 223 -1.01 -12.77 -2.97
CA GLY A 223 -0.50 -11.41 -2.80
C GLY A 223 -0.31 -10.68 -4.13
N THR A 224 0.22 -11.36 -5.15
CA THR A 224 0.40 -10.77 -6.49
C THR A 224 -0.95 -10.44 -7.14
N ALA A 225 -1.90 -11.37 -7.06
CA ALA A 225 -3.25 -11.21 -7.61
C ALA A 225 -4.02 -10.07 -6.93
N HIS A 226 -4.02 -10.02 -5.59
CA HIS A 226 -4.69 -8.96 -4.85
C HIS A 226 -4.05 -7.58 -5.08
N ALA A 227 -2.73 -7.50 -5.28
CA ALA A 227 -2.07 -6.25 -5.62
C ALA A 227 -2.57 -5.71 -6.96
N GLN A 228 -2.63 -6.54 -8.01
CA GLN A 228 -3.17 -6.12 -9.31
C GLN A 228 -4.67 -5.79 -9.24
N TRP A 229 -5.44 -6.59 -8.49
CA TRP A 229 -6.86 -6.33 -8.25
C TRP A 229 -7.09 -4.98 -7.56
N GLY A 230 -6.36 -4.71 -6.49
CA GLY A 230 -6.46 -3.45 -5.75
C GLY A 230 -6.08 -2.25 -6.60
N ASN A 231 -5.03 -2.37 -7.42
CA ASN A 231 -4.64 -1.31 -8.35
C ASN A 231 -5.78 -0.96 -9.31
N LEU A 232 -6.46 -1.96 -9.87
CA LEU A 232 -7.59 -1.74 -10.78
C LEU A 232 -8.79 -1.08 -10.11
N LEU A 233 -9.04 -1.34 -8.82
CA LEU A 233 -10.08 -0.62 -8.08
C LEU A 233 -9.76 0.87 -7.94
N VAL A 234 -8.50 1.19 -7.61
CA VAL A 234 -8.06 2.58 -7.49
C VAL A 234 -8.08 3.27 -8.85
N LEU A 235 -7.62 2.61 -9.91
CA LEU A 235 -7.68 3.13 -11.28
C LEU A 235 -9.12 3.32 -11.76
N ALA A 236 -10.06 2.44 -11.42
CA ALA A 236 -11.47 2.61 -11.72
C ALA A 236 -12.08 3.84 -11.05
N ALA A 237 -11.75 4.07 -9.77
CA ALA A 237 -12.17 5.27 -9.05
C ALA A 237 -11.58 6.53 -9.68
N ALA A 238 -10.26 6.53 -9.94
CA ALA A 238 -9.55 7.64 -10.58
C ALA A 238 -10.08 7.92 -12.00
N TYR A 239 -10.48 6.91 -12.77
CA TYR A 239 -11.03 7.08 -14.10
C TYR A 239 -12.37 7.83 -14.10
N ARG A 240 -13.17 7.67 -13.05
CA ARG A 240 -14.46 8.38 -12.87
C ARG A 240 -14.31 9.77 -12.29
N ASP A 241 -13.14 10.08 -11.74
CA ASP A 241 -12.89 11.34 -11.08
C ASP A 241 -12.67 12.48 -12.10
N PRO A 242 -13.28 13.67 -11.88
CA PRO A 242 -13.19 14.79 -12.84
C PRO A 242 -11.78 15.38 -13.00
N ILE A 243 -10.90 15.22 -12.01
CA ILE A 243 -9.51 15.68 -12.08
C ILE A 243 -8.62 14.58 -12.66
N LEU A 244 -8.73 13.37 -12.10
CA LEU A 244 -7.77 12.28 -12.36
C LEU A 244 -8.07 11.51 -13.65
N GLY A 245 -9.33 11.47 -14.10
CA GLY A 245 -9.73 10.64 -15.23
C GLY A 245 -8.99 10.96 -16.53
N LYS A 246 -8.55 12.20 -16.71
CA LYS A 246 -7.76 12.64 -17.88
C LYS A 246 -6.38 11.98 -17.99
N TYR A 247 -5.83 11.46 -16.90
CA TYR A 247 -4.54 10.76 -16.89
C TYR A 247 -4.66 9.27 -17.20
N ILE A 248 -5.87 8.76 -17.42
CA ILE A 248 -6.12 7.34 -17.64
C ILE A 248 -6.74 7.14 -19.02
N ASN A 249 -5.99 6.49 -19.91
CA ASN A 249 -6.52 6.14 -21.22
C ASN A 249 -7.58 5.03 -21.09
N ARG A 250 -8.77 5.28 -21.65
CA ARG A 250 -9.90 4.35 -21.62
C ARG A 250 -9.58 2.96 -22.17
N GLY A 251 -9.02 2.90 -23.38
CA GLY A 251 -8.73 1.64 -24.06
C GLY A 251 -7.66 0.83 -23.32
N HIS A 252 -6.67 1.53 -22.79
CA HIS A 252 -5.62 0.93 -21.97
C HIS A 252 -6.20 0.37 -20.67
N LEU A 253 -7.01 1.14 -19.93
CA LEU A 253 -7.66 0.66 -18.71
C LEU A 253 -8.50 -0.58 -18.97
N GLN A 254 -9.30 -0.60 -20.04
CA GLN A 254 -10.10 -1.76 -20.41
C GLN A 254 -9.22 -2.99 -20.70
N ALA A 255 -8.06 -2.80 -21.36
CA ALA A 255 -7.12 -3.90 -21.60
C ALA A 255 -6.52 -4.43 -20.29
N LEU A 256 -6.21 -3.57 -19.31
CA LEU A 256 -5.76 -3.98 -17.98
C LEU A 256 -6.82 -4.84 -17.29
N PHE A 257 -8.09 -4.40 -17.26
CA PHE A 257 -9.20 -5.17 -16.69
C PHE A 257 -9.32 -6.57 -17.29
N LYS A 258 -9.37 -6.67 -18.63
CA LYS A 258 -9.48 -7.96 -19.33
C LYS A 258 -8.32 -8.89 -19.03
N ARG A 259 -7.11 -8.33 -18.93
CA ARG A 259 -5.91 -9.13 -18.69
C ARG A 259 -5.84 -9.62 -17.25
N THR A 260 -6.10 -8.75 -16.28
CA THR A 260 -6.13 -9.14 -14.86
C THR A 260 -7.23 -10.14 -14.57
N THR A 261 -8.45 -9.97 -15.10
CA THR A 261 -9.56 -10.94 -14.89
C THR A 261 -9.24 -12.31 -15.51
N LYS A 262 -8.58 -12.33 -16.68
CA LYS A 262 -8.05 -13.56 -17.27
C LYS A 262 -7.04 -14.21 -16.32
N MET A 263 -6.06 -13.45 -15.83
CA MET A 263 -5.03 -13.95 -14.91
C MET A 263 -5.63 -14.51 -13.62
N LEU A 264 -6.55 -13.79 -12.97
CA LEU A 264 -7.28 -14.28 -11.79
C LEU A 264 -8.00 -15.59 -12.10
N GLY A 265 -8.65 -15.68 -13.26
CA GLY A 265 -9.32 -16.89 -13.72
C GLY A 265 -8.41 -18.12 -13.88
N MET A 266 -7.13 -17.93 -14.21
CA MET A 266 -6.16 -19.04 -14.31
C MET A 266 -5.82 -19.66 -12.94
N HIS A 267 -5.99 -18.89 -11.86
CA HIS A 267 -5.60 -19.28 -10.50
C HIS A 267 -6.79 -19.49 -9.56
N ALA A 268 -8.00 -19.10 -9.97
CA ALA A 268 -9.20 -19.21 -9.17
C ALA A 268 -9.76 -20.64 -9.13
N HIS A 269 -10.28 -21.02 -7.96
CA HIS A 269 -11.16 -22.19 -7.78
C HIS A 269 -12.60 -21.73 -7.53
N VAL A 270 -13.58 -22.64 -7.70
CA VAL A 270 -15.03 -22.37 -7.66
C VAL A 270 -15.50 -21.64 -6.38
N ASN A 271 -14.81 -21.83 -5.26
CA ASN A 271 -15.13 -21.18 -3.97
C ASN A 271 -13.98 -20.34 -3.41
N SER A 272 -13.06 -19.87 -4.28
CA SER A 272 -11.91 -19.07 -3.86
C SER A 272 -12.20 -17.58 -3.86
N THR A 273 -11.51 -16.82 -3.01
CA THR A 273 -11.53 -15.35 -3.01
C THR A 273 -11.16 -14.78 -4.38
N LEU A 274 -10.22 -15.40 -5.10
CA LEU A 274 -9.81 -14.96 -6.44
C LEU A 274 -10.96 -15.03 -7.47
N LEU A 275 -11.91 -15.95 -7.32
CA LEU A 275 -13.10 -15.99 -8.17
C LEU A 275 -14.01 -14.80 -7.85
N THR A 276 -14.20 -14.49 -6.57
CA THR A 276 -14.96 -13.32 -6.14
C THR A 276 -14.32 -12.03 -6.67
N ASP A 277 -13.01 -11.89 -6.51
CA ASP A 277 -12.23 -10.74 -7.00
C ASP A 277 -12.37 -10.56 -8.50
N LYS A 278 -12.26 -11.66 -9.26
CA LYS A 278 -12.49 -11.67 -10.70
C LYS A 278 -13.90 -11.16 -11.04
N ASN A 279 -14.93 -11.70 -10.40
CA ASN A 279 -16.32 -11.32 -10.67
C ASN A 279 -16.59 -9.84 -10.34
N ILE A 280 -15.97 -9.32 -9.28
CA ILE A 280 -16.04 -7.89 -8.93
C ILE A 280 -15.44 -7.05 -10.05
N LEU A 281 -14.23 -7.38 -10.53
CA LEU A 281 -13.59 -6.64 -11.61
C LEU A 281 -14.38 -6.71 -12.92
N GLU A 282 -14.91 -7.88 -13.30
CA GLU A 282 -15.76 -8.02 -14.49
C GLU A 282 -17.06 -7.19 -14.37
N SER A 283 -17.60 -7.05 -13.14
CA SER A 283 -18.75 -6.18 -12.92
C SER A 283 -18.39 -4.71 -13.06
N ILE A 284 -17.26 -4.28 -12.48
CA ILE A 284 -16.76 -2.90 -12.57
C ILE A 284 -16.40 -2.55 -14.02
N GLU A 285 -15.71 -3.43 -14.75
CA GLU A 285 -15.38 -3.23 -16.17
C GLU A 285 -16.66 -2.99 -16.98
N ARG A 286 -17.67 -3.85 -16.83
CA ARG A 286 -18.96 -3.70 -17.52
C ARG A 286 -19.59 -2.36 -17.18
N ASP A 287 -19.63 -1.98 -15.91
CA ASP A 287 -20.22 -0.72 -15.46
C ASP A 287 -19.48 0.51 -16.01
N LEU A 288 -18.14 0.48 -16.03
CA LEU A 288 -17.30 1.56 -16.57
C LEU A 288 -17.46 1.77 -18.07
N PHE A 289 -17.66 0.69 -18.85
CA PHE A 289 -17.60 0.73 -20.31
C PHE A 289 -18.93 0.40 -21.01
N ARG A 290 -20.03 0.24 -20.26
CA ARG A 290 -21.37 -0.12 -20.77
C ARG A 290 -22.00 0.90 -21.72
N HIS A 291 -21.58 2.16 -21.67
CA HIS A 291 -22.20 3.25 -22.44
C HIS A 291 -21.89 3.27 -23.96
N ASP A 292 -21.19 2.26 -24.50
CA ASP A 292 -20.84 2.21 -25.94
C ASP A 292 -21.75 1.32 -26.79
N VAL A 293 -22.79 0.71 -26.24
CA VAL A 293 -23.90 0.23 -27.07
C VAL A 293 -24.93 1.35 -27.08
N GLU A 294 -24.79 2.28 -28.04
CA GLU A 294 -25.90 3.12 -28.47
C GLU A 294 -27.08 2.19 -28.81
N ASP A 295 -28.01 2.00 -27.88
CA ASP A 295 -29.38 1.66 -28.22
C ASP A 295 -30.06 2.99 -28.58
N PRO A 296 -30.45 3.24 -29.85
CA PRO A 296 -31.06 4.51 -30.26
C PRO A 296 -32.45 4.77 -29.64
N ARG A 297 -32.85 4.07 -28.57
CA ARG A 297 -34.25 3.97 -28.14
C ARG A 297 -34.56 4.24 -26.67
N MET A 298 -33.67 4.83 -25.87
CA MET A 298 -34.09 5.23 -24.51
C MET A 298 -33.65 6.63 -24.12
N THR A 299 -34.33 7.62 -24.70
CA THR A 299 -34.68 8.83 -23.96
C THR A 299 -35.85 8.51 -23.04
N THR A 300 -35.60 8.30 -21.76
CA THR A 300 -36.67 8.40 -20.75
C THR A 300 -36.22 9.28 -19.61
N SER A 301 -36.63 10.56 -19.70
CA SER A 301 -36.68 11.49 -18.58
C SER A 301 -37.56 10.89 -17.47
N PHE A 302 -37.04 10.84 -16.25
CA PHE A 302 -37.85 10.61 -15.05
C PHE A 302 -38.06 11.93 -14.32
N SER A 303 -39.26 12.49 -14.45
CA SER A 303 -39.77 13.52 -13.56
C SER A 303 -40.64 12.83 -12.50
N SER A 304 -40.29 12.97 -11.23
CA SER A 304 -41.09 12.44 -10.12
C SER A 304 -41.88 13.58 -9.47
N ALA A 305 -43.18 13.62 -9.78
CA ALA A 305 -44.16 14.40 -9.04
C ALA A 305 -44.40 13.79 -7.65
N ALA A 306 -44.64 14.65 -6.66
CA ALA A 306 -44.95 14.28 -5.29
C ALA A 306 -46.29 13.53 -5.20
N SER A 307 -46.32 12.42 -4.47
CA SER A 307 -47.56 11.89 -3.92
C SER A 307 -47.33 11.39 -2.51
N MET A 308 -48.06 12.01 -1.58
CA MET A 308 -48.17 11.64 -0.18
C MET A 308 -49.00 10.35 -0.03
N THR A 309 -48.52 9.41 0.79
CA THR A 309 -49.21 8.60 1.82
C THR A 309 -48.40 7.31 2.06
N GLY A 310 -48.09 7.00 3.34
CA GLY A 310 -47.07 6.03 3.80
C GLY A 310 -47.32 4.53 3.54
N PRO A 311 -46.48 3.65 4.12
CA PRO A 311 -46.54 3.36 5.56
C PRO A 311 -45.20 3.46 6.32
N SER A 312 -45.34 3.67 7.62
CA SER A 312 -44.32 3.91 8.65
C SER A 312 -43.34 2.74 8.87
N VAL A 313 -42.04 3.08 8.90
CA VAL A 313 -40.91 2.21 9.27
C VAL A 313 -40.52 2.47 10.75
N PRO A 314 -40.25 1.44 11.58
CA PRO A 314 -39.83 1.64 12.97
C PRO A 314 -38.39 2.18 13.08
N PRO A 315 -38.02 2.82 14.21
CA PRO A 315 -36.73 3.50 14.35
C PRO A 315 -35.54 2.52 14.48
N PRO A 316 -34.33 2.92 14.08
CA PRO A 316 -33.16 2.05 14.12
C PRO A 316 -32.63 1.90 15.55
N THR A 317 -32.40 0.65 15.95
CA THR A 317 -31.67 0.27 17.16
C THR A 317 -30.20 0.66 17.05
N SER A 318 -29.69 1.36 18.06
CA SER A 318 -28.29 1.74 18.22
C SER A 318 -27.40 0.50 18.42
N HIS A 319 -26.49 0.27 17.46
CA HIS A 319 -25.34 -0.61 17.65
C HIS A 319 -24.05 0.22 17.61
N PRO A 320 -23.06 -0.12 18.46
CA PRO A 320 -21.86 0.67 18.63
C PRO A 320 -20.99 0.66 17.38
N GLU A 321 -20.49 1.85 17.02
CA GLU A 321 -19.52 2.09 15.96
C GLU A 321 -18.27 1.22 16.19
N THR A 322 -18.17 0.15 15.41
CA THR A 322 -16.93 -0.60 15.26
C THR A 322 -16.17 0.04 14.12
N ASN A 323 -15.16 0.83 14.48
CA ASN A 323 -14.22 1.44 13.55
C ASN A 323 -13.39 0.31 12.89
N HIS A 324 -13.93 -0.27 11.82
CA HIS A 324 -13.25 -1.28 11.01
C HIS A 324 -12.55 -0.57 9.86
N GLN A 325 -11.33 -0.09 10.12
CA GLN A 325 -10.33 0.07 9.06
C GLN A 325 -10.05 -1.33 8.49
N GLY A 326 -10.60 -1.61 7.32
CA GLY A 326 -10.29 -2.82 6.56
C GLY A 326 -8.79 -2.88 6.26
N PRO A 327 -8.16 -4.06 6.28
CA PRO A 327 -6.75 -4.20 5.95
C PRO A 327 -6.57 -3.91 4.45
N MET A 328 -5.82 -2.86 4.13
CA MET A 328 -5.28 -2.66 2.80
C MET A 328 -4.34 -3.84 2.52
N SER A 329 -4.61 -4.59 1.45
CA SER A 329 -3.79 -5.72 1.01
C SER A 329 -2.44 -5.18 0.53
N MET A 330 -1.50 -5.07 1.46
CA MET A 330 -0.13 -4.69 1.21
C MET A 330 0.70 -5.94 1.47
N ALA A 331 1.01 -6.71 0.42
CA ALA A 331 1.88 -7.87 0.49
C ALA A 331 3.30 -7.57 1.05
N TYR A 332 3.58 -6.31 1.45
CA TYR A 332 4.85 -5.86 2.02
C TYR A 332 4.71 -4.96 3.27
N ALA A 333 3.52 -4.81 3.85
CA ALA A 333 3.35 -4.06 5.10
C ALA A 333 3.33 -5.00 6.31
N MET A 334 4.44 -5.04 7.05
CA MET A 334 4.44 -5.56 8.42
C MET A 334 3.70 -4.56 9.31
N GLY A 335 2.53 -4.92 9.83
CA GLY A 335 1.90 -4.18 10.92
C GLY A 335 2.69 -4.36 12.22
N PRO A 336 2.78 -3.34 13.10
CA PRO A 336 3.35 -3.52 14.42
C PRO A 336 2.45 -4.45 15.26
N SER A 337 3.07 -5.38 15.97
CA SER A 337 2.41 -6.21 16.98
C SER A 337 1.56 -5.34 17.91
N ARG A 338 0.25 -5.61 17.96
CA ARG A 338 -0.63 -5.09 19.03
C ARG A 338 -0.19 -5.69 20.37
N SER A 339 0.79 -5.05 21.00
CA SER A 339 1.07 -5.20 22.41
C SER A 339 0.05 -4.36 23.18
N VAL A 340 -0.91 -5.04 23.79
CA VAL A 340 -1.86 -4.50 24.75
C VAL A 340 -1.11 -3.79 25.89
N HIS A 341 -1.72 -2.71 26.37
CA HIS A 341 -1.30 -1.85 27.49
C HIS A 341 -0.45 -2.52 28.58
N ASN A 342 0.67 -1.87 28.91
CA ASN A 342 1.03 -1.58 30.29
C ASN A 342 2.06 -0.44 30.30
N SER A 343 1.60 0.76 30.64
CA SER A 343 2.46 1.86 31.08
C SER A 343 2.93 1.60 32.51
N PRO A 344 4.21 1.77 32.83
CA PRO A 344 4.63 2.08 34.18
C PRO A 344 5.33 3.44 34.20
N ASN A 345 4.55 4.51 34.39
CA ASN A 345 5.06 5.69 35.06
C ASN A 345 4.85 5.46 36.56
N GLN A 346 5.84 4.85 37.22
CA GLN A 346 5.98 4.99 38.66
C GLN A 346 7.46 5.17 39.00
N ALA A 347 7.74 6.40 39.38
CA ALA A 347 9.02 6.86 39.88
C ALA A 347 9.45 6.05 41.11
N TYR A 348 10.68 5.56 41.10
CA TYR A 348 11.46 5.42 42.32
C TYR A 348 12.70 6.29 42.20
N ARG A 349 12.55 7.51 42.77
CA ARG A 349 13.66 8.33 43.22
C ARG A 349 14.44 7.54 44.26
N VAL A 350 15.74 7.42 44.03
CA VAL A 350 16.75 7.09 45.03
C VAL A 350 16.66 8.13 46.15
N LEU A 351 16.32 7.69 47.36
CA LEU A 351 16.41 8.49 48.57
C LEU A 351 17.66 8.05 49.33
N ASP A 352 18.64 8.94 49.36
CA ASP A 352 19.84 8.89 50.17
C ASP A 352 19.58 9.76 51.41
N SER A 353 19.57 9.18 52.62
CA SER A 353 19.77 9.92 53.88
C SER A 353 19.95 8.99 55.09
N ARG A 354 21.21 8.92 55.55
CA ARG A 354 21.69 8.94 56.95
C ARG A 354 20.73 8.56 58.09
N ALA A 355 21.15 7.56 58.89
CA ALA A 355 21.06 7.59 60.36
C ALA A 355 22.15 6.67 60.99
N PRO A 356 22.56 6.88 62.26
CA PRO A 356 23.93 6.60 62.74
C PRO A 356 24.10 5.33 63.60
N ASN A 357 25.39 5.00 63.80
CA ASN A 357 25.99 4.06 64.75
C ASN A 357 25.36 4.04 66.16
N HIS A 358 25.18 2.84 66.74
CA HIS A 358 25.87 2.35 67.94
C HIS A 358 25.30 0.99 68.40
N GLY A 359 26.17 0.07 68.86
CA GLY A 359 25.76 -1.05 69.71
C GLY A 359 26.46 -2.38 69.42
N TYR A 360 27.69 -2.53 69.91
CA TYR A 360 28.42 -3.81 70.01
C TYR A 360 27.77 -4.72 71.07
N GLN A 361 27.63 -6.04 70.81
CA GLN A 361 28.08 -7.19 71.64
C GLN A 361 27.36 -8.53 71.30
N PRO A 362 27.95 -9.70 71.63
CA PRO A 362 28.13 -10.81 70.70
C PRO A 362 27.29 -12.08 70.97
N GLN A 363 27.36 -13.02 70.01
CA GLN A 363 27.24 -14.50 70.05
C GLN A 363 26.79 -15.20 71.36
N PRO A 364 26.02 -16.32 71.26
CA PRO A 364 26.60 -17.58 70.79
C PRO A 364 25.69 -18.51 69.95
N ALA A 365 26.31 -19.42 69.20
CA ALA A 365 25.68 -20.65 68.70
C ALA A 365 25.33 -21.58 69.88
N PRO A 366 24.30 -22.43 69.78
CA PRO A 366 24.56 -23.75 69.18
C PRO A 366 23.38 -24.35 68.38
N MET A 367 23.76 -25.25 67.47
CA MET A 367 22.97 -26.24 66.69
C MET A 367 21.97 -25.70 65.67
#